data_AF-A0A382PHN4-F1
#
_entry.id   AF-A0A382PHN4-F1
#
_cell.length_a   1.000
_cell.length_b   1.000
_cell.length_c   1.000
_cell.angle_alpha   90.00
_cell.angle_beta   90.00
_cell.angle_gamma   90.00
#
_symmetry.space_group_name_H-M   'P 1'
#
loop_
_entity.id
_entity.type
_entity.pdbx_description
1 polymer ?
#
loop_
_entity_poly.entity_id
_entity_poly.type
_entity_poly.pdbx_seq_one_letter_code
_entity_poly.pdbx_strand_id
1 'polypeptide(L)' 'MNLSFTEKRNIRKSFGKLKETLSIPNLIEVQKNSYNEYLN' A
#
# COMPACT_ATOMS: atom_id res chain seq x y z
N MET A 1 9.58 13.51 1.54
CA MET A 1 9.43 12.05 1.42
C MET A 1 9.63 11.48 2.81
N ASN A 2 8.54 11.18 3.53
CA ASN A 2 8.64 10.60 4.87
C ASN A 2 8.94 9.10 4.70
N LEU A 3 10.23 8.79 4.55
CA LEU A 3 10.70 7.42 4.34
C LEU A 3 10.61 6.62 5.64
N SER A 4 10.08 5.41 5.55
CA SER A 4 10.11 4.42 6.63
C SER A 4 11.54 3.96 6.95
N PHE A 5 11.70 3.29 8.10
CA PHE A 5 13.00 2.76 8.53
C PHE A 5 13.64 1.84 7.49
N THR A 6 12.84 1.00 6.83
CA THR A 6 13.31 0.06 5.81
C THR A 6 13.63 0.75 4.49
N GLU A 7 12.84 1.73 4.07
CA GLU A 7 13.10 2.50 2.84
C GLU A 7 14.39 3.34 2.93
N LYS A 8 14.75 3.81 4.13
CA LYS A 8 16.02 4.52 4.36
C LYS A 8 17.26 3.65 4.10
N ARG A 9 17.15 2.31 4.26
CA ARG A 9 18.26 1.39 4.02
C ARG A 9 18.61 1.27 2.54
N ASN A 10 17.64 1.39 1.64
CA ASN A 10 17.87 1.36 0.20
C ASN A 10 16.84 2.22 -0.54
N ILE A 11 17.26 3.39 -1.01
CA ILE A 11 16.39 4.36 -1.67
C ILE A 11 16.33 4.09 -3.17
N ARG A 12 15.18 3.61 -3.66
CA ARG A 12 14.90 3.48 -5.09
C ARG A 12 14.44 4.82 -5.68
N LYS A 13 15.20 5.37 -6.63
CA LYS A 13 14.74 6.54 -7.42
C LYS A 13 13.62 6.13 -8.37
N SER A 14 12.50 6.87 -8.37
CA SER A 14 11.40 6.69 -9.31
C SER A 14 11.18 7.96 -10.13
N PHE A 15 11.14 7.84 -11.46
CA PHE A 15 10.92 8.94 -12.39
C PHE A 15 9.58 8.76 -13.12
N GLY A 16 9.04 9.86 -13.69
CA GLY A 16 7.86 9.81 -14.57
C GLY A 16 6.54 9.43 -13.90
N LYS A 17 6.48 9.38 -12.57
CA LYS A 17 5.24 9.13 -11.85
C LYS A 17 4.41 10.42 -11.76
N LEU A 18 3.14 10.32 -12.15
CA LEU A 18 2.15 11.35 -11.84
C LEU A 18 1.95 11.41 -10.32
N LYS A 19 1.51 12.56 -9.81
CA LYS A 19 1.23 12.74 -8.39
C LYS A 19 0.13 11.76 -7.98
N GLU A 20 0.44 10.86 -7.04
CA GLU A 20 -0.54 9.94 -6.47
C GLU A 20 -1.60 10.79 -5.72
N THR A 21 -2.85 10.73 -6.18
CA THR A 21 -4.00 11.42 -5.56
C THR A 21 -4.61 10.59 -4.43
N LEU A 22 -4.51 9.27 -4.54
CA LEU A 22 -5.01 8.27 -3.60
C LEU A 22 -3.93 7.19 -3.44
N SER A 23 -3.82 6.64 -2.24
CA SER A 23 -2.95 5.49 -1.98
C SER A 23 -3.53 4.22 -2.60
N ILE A 24 -2.64 3.28 -2.95
CA ILE A 24 -3.05 1.94 -3.39
C ILE A 24 -3.83 1.26 -2.26
N PRO A 25 -5.02 0.69 -2.53
CA PRO A 25 -5.81 -0.01 -1.52
C PRO A 25 -5.15 -1.31 -1.09
N ASN A 26 -5.67 -1.92 -0.02
CA ASN A 26 -5.21 -3.24 0.39
C ASN A 26 -5.66 -4.29 -0.65
N LEU A 27 -4.71 -4.89 -1.35
CA LEU A 27 -4.97 -5.81 -2.47
C LEU A 27 -5.72 -7.10 -2.06
N ILE A 28 -5.78 -7.41 -0.76
CA ILE A 28 -6.48 -8.59 -0.22
C ILE A 28 -7.71 -8.23 0.62
N GLU A 29 -8.17 -6.99 0.55
CA GLU A 29 -9.27 -6.47 1.36
C GLU A 29 -10.57 -7.27 1.19
N VAL A 30 -10.95 -7.56 -0.05
CA VAL A 30 -12.17 -8.33 -0.37
C VAL A 30 -12.16 -9.71 0.30
N GLN A 31 -11.00 -10.38 0.30
CA GLN A 31 -10.86 -11.71 0.91
C GLN A 31 -11.02 -11.65 2.43
N LYS A 32 -10.43 -10.64 3.07
CA LYS A 32 -10.57 -10.42 4.51
C LYS A 32 -12.02 -10.12 4.88
N ASN A 33 -12.67 -9.24 4.13
CA ASN A 33 -14.04 -8.83 4.41
C ASN A 33 -15.01 -10.01 4.22
N SER A 34 -14.86 -10.76 3.14
CA SER A 34 -15.67 -11.96 2.89
C SER A 34 -15.54 -13.00 4.00
N TYR A 35 -14.32 -13.24 4.50
CA TYR A 35 -14.11 -14.19 5.58
C TYR A 35 -14.67 -13.68 6.92
N ASN A 36 -14.54 -12.38 7.21
CA ASN A 36 -15.13 -11.78 8.40
C ASN A 36 -16.66 -11.82 8.36
N GLU A 37 -17.28 -11.54 7.21
CA GLU A 37 -18.74 -11.65 7.03
C GLU A 37 -19.24 -13.08 7.22
N TYR A 38 -18.47 -14.08 6.80
CA TYR A 38 -18.82 -15.50 7.02
C TYR A 38 -18.78 -15.91 8.50
N LEU A 39 -17.86 -15.36 9.28
CA LEU A 39 -17.69 -15.69 10.70
C LEU A 39 -18.60 -14.90 11.65
N ASN A 40 -19.21 -13.81 11.16
CA ASN A 40 -20.17 -12.98 11.90
C ASN A 40 -21.57 -13.61 11.87
#